data_AF-A0A938CTJ0-F1
#
_entry.id   AF-A0A938CTJ0-F1
#
_cell.length_a   1.000
_cell.length_b   1.000
_cell.length_c   1.000
_cell.angle_alpha   90.00
_cell.angle_beta   90.00
_cell.angle_gamma   90.00
#
_symmetry.space_group_name_H-M   'P 1'
#
loop_
_entity.id
_entity.type
_entity.pdbx_description
1 polymer ?
#
loop_
_entity_poly.entity_id
_entity_poly.type
_entity_poly.pdbx_seq_one_letter_code
_entity_poly.pdbx_strand_id
1 'polypeptide(L)'
;MESLDHRVIMSIAAGLVLLAGGGFYFALTPRAPESLAPVSRPAPASAPAPSAPAAAAKPQPATPESVEAEIAKSDHAELQALLKRAFPDEYRDLIAAAVQTRNEGASDADVGRETFTKFQSILRANLKFAVGASTAAIDRLAANEIRLFAALGAAGSDYCLAVLGRSENQGPVVPPDDIRRLMRLATLHRFEAIVEGRSRMVTVDALSAEELKAFEAVLAKAGLTLNEIRSGEFLNKEGDGPGKPCVMVDRLYRAVAQLDESPRCKLFVSMFFMGRDR
;
A
#
# COMPACT_ATOMS: atom_id res chain seq x y z
N MET A 1 0.31 -27.28 -29.53
CA MET A 1 0.84 -26.70 -28.28
C MET A 1 0.75 -25.20 -28.43
N GLU A 2 -0.38 -24.63 -28.03
CA GLU A 2 -0.57 -23.18 -27.98
C GLU A 2 0.28 -22.66 -26.83
N SER A 3 1.17 -21.71 -27.10
CA SER A 3 1.87 -20.97 -26.04
C SER A 3 0.81 -20.33 -25.14
N LEU A 4 1.02 -20.37 -23.83
CA LEU A 4 0.17 -19.64 -22.91
C LEU A 4 0.19 -18.16 -23.32
N ASP A 5 -0.90 -17.70 -23.90
CA ASP A 5 -1.03 -16.37 -24.48
C ASP A 5 -0.66 -15.35 -23.40
N HIS A 6 0.18 -14.36 -23.70
CA HIS A 6 0.51 -13.26 -22.78
C HIS A 6 -0.75 -12.62 -22.17
N ARG A 7 -1.89 -12.72 -22.88
CA ARG A 7 -3.23 -12.34 -22.40
C ARG A 7 -3.66 -13.04 -21.11
N VAL A 8 -3.23 -14.27 -20.86
CA VAL A 8 -3.49 -15.04 -19.64
C VAL A 8 -2.82 -14.40 -18.42
N ILE A 9 -1.55 -14.00 -18.56
CA ILE A 9 -0.79 -13.35 -17.50
C ILE A 9 -1.36 -11.93 -17.24
N MET A 10 -1.75 -11.23 -18.31
CA MET A 10 -2.36 -9.90 -18.22
C MET A 10 -3.76 -9.89 -17.57
N SER A 11 -4.54 -10.96 -17.71
CA SER A 11 -5.92 -11.01 -17.17
C SER A 11 -5.95 -11.23 -15.66
N ILE A 12 -5.08 -12.10 -15.13
CA ILE A 12 -4.86 -12.27 -13.68
C ILE A 12 -4.48 -10.93 -13.02
N ALA A 13 -3.70 -10.12 -13.73
CA ALA A 13 -3.25 -8.84 -13.22
C ALA A 13 -4.39 -7.80 -13.14
N ALA A 14 -5.31 -7.74 -14.11
CA ALA A 14 -6.38 -6.73 -14.13
C ALA A 14 -7.33 -6.79 -12.91
N GLY A 15 -7.61 -7.99 -12.38
CA GLY A 15 -8.42 -8.17 -11.17
C GLY A 15 -7.69 -7.81 -9.85
N LEU A 16 -6.36 -7.93 -9.82
CA LEU A 16 -5.52 -7.67 -8.64
C LEU A 16 -5.05 -6.21 -8.54
N VAL A 17 -5.11 -5.44 -9.63
CA VAL A 17 -4.57 -4.07 -9.73
C VAL A 17 -5.43 -3.02 -9.03
N LEU A 18 -6.74 -3.27 -8.92
CA LEU A 18 -7.59 -2.49 -8.02
C LEU A 18 -7.24 -2.73 -6.55
N LEU A 19 -6.60 -3.87 -6.24
CA LEU A 19 -6.33 -4.32 -4.87
C LEU A 19 -5.06 -3.74 -4.22
N ALA A 20 -4.12 -3.25 -5.02
CA ALA A 20 -2.88 -2.64 -4.51
C ALA A 20 -2.93 -1.11 -4.43
N GLY A 21 -3.81 -0.46 -5.21
CA GLY A 21 -3.92 1.00 -5.27
C GLY A 21 -5.05 1.60 -4.42
N GLY A 22 -6.04 0.80 -4.01
CA GLY A 22 -7.35 1.29 -3.59
C GLY A 22 -7.45 1.91 -2.20
N GLY A 23 -6.81 1.34 -1.16
CA GLY A 23 -7.25 1.69 0.22
C GLY A 23 -6.25 2.24 1.15
N PHE A 24 -5.36 3.06 0.62
CA PHE A 24 -4.41 3.77 1.46
C PHE A 24 -4.83 5.22 1.76
N TYR A 25 -6.11 5.55 1.56
CA TYR A 25 -6.73 6.82 1.97
C TYR A 25 -6.56 7.18 3.47
N PHE A 26 -5.99 6.29 4.28
CA PHE A 26 -6.24 6.27 5.70
C PHE A 26 -5.01 6.31 6.62
N ALA A 27 -3.81 6.26 6.06
CA ALA A 27 -2.59 6.22 6.86
C ALA A 27 -2.12 7.61 7.36
N LEU A 28 -2.80 8.69 6.96
CA LEU A 28 -2.25 10.05 7.04
C LEU A 28 -3.16 11.05 7.74
N THR A 29 -4.18 10.60 8.46
CA THR A 29 -4.84 11.49 9.42
C THR A 29 -3.84 11.75 10.55
N PRO A 30 -3.43 13.01 10.79
CA PRO A 30 -2.63 13.32 11.97
C PRO A 30 -3.37 12.81 13.21
N ARG A 31 -2.65 12.20 14.15
CA ARG A 31 -3.19 12.01 15.51
C ARG A 31 -3.58 13.40 16.02
N ALA A 32 -4.86 13.72 16.04
CA ALA A 32 -5.31 14.87 16.80
C ALA A 32 -4.94 14.58 18.26
N PRO A 33 -4.22 15.47 18.96
CA PRO A 33 -4.05 15.32 20.40
C PRO A 33 -5.46 15.33 21.02
N GLU A 34 -5.80 14.29 21.80
CA GLU A 34 -6.98 14.30 22.65
C GLU A 34 -6.87 15.51 23.57
N SER A 35 -7.55 16.58 23.19
CA SER A 35 -7.79 17.73 24.05
C SER A 35 -8.82 17.28 25.08
N LEU A 36 -8.33 16.84 26.25
CA LEU A 36 -9.15 16.55 27.41
C LEU A 36 -9.98 17.81 27.74
N ALA A 37 -11.30 17.66 27.70
CA ALA A 37 -12.25 18.73 27.98
C ALA A 37 -11.98 19.40 29.34
N PRO A 38 -12.10 20.73 29.46
CA PRO A 38 -11.89 21.42 30.72
C PRO A 38 -13.10 21.22 31.64
N VAL A 39 -12.84 20.73 32.86
CA VAL A 39 -13.77 20.70 33.98
C VAL A 39 -14.15 22.14 34.34
N SER A 40 -15.45 22.46 34.28
CA SER A 40 -16.00 23.76 34.69
C SER A 40 -15.81 23.97 36.18
N ARG A 41 -15.18 25.08 36.58
CA ARG A 41 -15.03 25.52 37.98
C ARG A 41 -15.57 26.96 38.11
N PRO A 42 -16.26 27.33 39.20
CA PRO A 42 -16.91 28.64 39.32
C PRO A 42 -15.90 29.78 39.57
N ALA A 43 -16.21 30.96 39.02
CA ALA A 43 -15.54 32.25 39.27
C ALA A 43 -15.74 32.71 40.75
N PRO A 44 -14.89 33.59 41.36
CA PRO A 44 -14.39 34.85 40.78
C PRO A 44 -13.01 35.39 41.25
N ALA A 45 -12.43 36.32 40.48
CA ALA A 45 -11.82 37.59 40.91
C ALA A 45 -11.18 38.28 39.69
N SER A 46 -11.44 39.59 39.53
CA SER A 46 -11.03 40.40 38.39
C SER A 46 -9.52 40.38 38.15
N ALA A 47 -9.12 39.70 37.07
CA ALA A 47 -7.75 39.68 36.57
C ALA A 47 -7.49 40.86 35.61
N PRO A 48 -6.23 41.27 35.42
CA PRO A 48 -5.83 42.43 34.63
C PRO A 48 -6.30 42.35 33.18
N ALA A 49 -6.47 43.52 32.55
CA ALA A 49 -6.98 43.71 31.20
C ALA A 49 -6.34 42.75 30.16
N PRO A 50 -7.12 42.26 29.18
CA PRO A 50 -6.64 41.31 28.19
C PRO A 50 -5.53 41.97 27.36
N SER A 51 -4.31 41.43 27.44
CA SER A 51 -3.30 41.72 26.43
C SER A 51 -3.88 41.30 25.08
N ALA A 52 -3.92 42.22 24.13
CA ALA A 52 -4.40 41.98 22.78
C ALA A 52 -3.75 40.70 22.23
N PRO A 53 -4.50 39.79 21.56
CA PRO A 53 -3.93 38.59 20.97
C PRO A 53 -2.77 39.02 20.07
N ALA A 54 -1.55 38.56 20.38
CA ALA A 54 -0.43 38.73 19.49
C ALA A 54 -0.86 38.19 18.12
N ALA A 55 -0.78 39.04 17.09
CA ALA A 55 -1.14 38.65 15.73
C ALA A 55 -0.41 37.34 15.40
N ALA A 56 -1.17 36.27 15.15
CA ALA A 56 -0.61 34.97 14.84
C ALA A 56 0.41 35.15 13.72
N ALA A 57 1.67 34.84 14.01
CA ALA A 57 2.74 34.92 13.02
C ALA A 57 2.31 34.12 11.80
N LYS A 58 2.39 34.72 10.61
CA LYS A 58 2.08 34.01 9.37
C LYS A 58 2.91 32.72 9.34
N PRO A 59 2.32 31.57 8.96
CA PRO A 59 3.05 30.33 8.82
C PRO A 59 4.29 30.57 7.96
N GLN A 60 5.46 30.15 8.44
CA GLN A 60 6.66 30.22 7.62
C GLN A 60 6.46 29.32 6.40
N PRO A 61 6.92 29.74 5.20
CA PRO A 61 6.85 28.90 4.02
C PRO A 61 7.60 27.59 4.28
N ALA A 62 6.99 26.48 3.87
CA ALA A 62 7.61 25.17 3.92
C ALA A 62 8.87 25.14 3.06
N THR A 63 9.93 24.55 3.61
CA THR A 63 11.18 24.25 2.89
C THR A 63 11.31 22.73 2.71
N PRO A 64 12.14 22.26 1.77
CA PRO A 64 12.44 20.83 1.64
C PRO A 64 12.86 20.20 2.96
N GLU A 65 13.76 20.84 3.71
CA GLU A 65 14.28 20.35 4.99
C GLU A 65 13.17 20.20 6.04
N SER A 66 12.19 21.11 6.05
CA SER A 66 11.05 21.05 6.96
C SER A 66 10.14 19.85 6.67
N VAL A 67 9.86 19.57 5.39
CA VAL A 67 9.04 18.43 4.96
C VAL A 67 9.80 17.12 5.21
N GLU A 68 11.10 17.08 4.88
CA GLU A 68 11.93 15.91 5.16
C GLU A 68 12.01 15.58 6.66
N ALA A 69 12.14 16.59 7.52
CA ALA A 69 12.18 16.41 8.96
C ALA A 69 10.84 15.89 9.53
N GLU A 70 9.72 16.26 8.92
CA GLU A 70 8.41 15.74 9.28
C GLU A 70 8.26 14.26 8.88
N ILE A 71 8.62 13.92 7.64
CA ILE A 71 8.60 12.52 7.18
C ILE A 71 9.52 11.66 8.05
N ALA A 72 10.68 12.19 8.46
CA ALA A 72 11.63 11.48 9.32
C ALA A 72 11.09 11.22 10.74
N LYS A 73 10.12 12.02 11.21
CA LYS A 73 9.42 11.82 12.49
C LYS A 73 8.16 10.97 12.36
N SER A 74 7.75 10.66 11.13
CA SER A 74 6.59 9.83 10.84
C SER A 74 6.92 8.35 10.87
N ASP A 75 5.90 7.50 10.78
CA ASP A 75 6.05 6.06 10.61
C ASP A 75 6.70 5.65 9.25
N HIS A 76 7.09 6.62 8.41
CA HIS A 76 7.70 6.41 7.09
C HIS A 76 9.21 6.66 7.05
N ALA A 77 9.88 6.86 8.18
CA ALA A 77 11.31 7.17 8.23
C ALA A 77 12.20 6.13 7.49
N GLU A 78 11.91 4.83 7.64
CA GLU A 78 12.66 3.77 6.94
C GLU A 78 12.45 3.82 5.42
N LEU A 79 11.21 4.04 5.00
CA LEU A 79 10.88 4.20 3.58
C LEU A 79 11.55 5.45 3.00
N GLN A 80 11.55 6.56 3.74
CA GLN A 80 12.24 7.79 3.35
C GLN A 80 13.74 7.54 3.13
N ALA A 81 14.41 6.88 4.08
CA ALA A 81 15.83 6.56 3.95
C ALA A 81 16.12 5.68 2.73
N LEU A 82 15.25 4.69 2.46
CA LEU A 82 15.35 3.83 1.28
C LEU A 82 15.20 4.63 -0.02
N LEU A 83 14.19 5.51 -0.11
CA LEU A 83 13.91 6.31 -1.30
C LEU A 83 15.01 7.34 -1.58
N LYS A 84 15.49 8.04 -0.56
CA LYS A 84 16.64 8.95 -0.68
C LYS A 84 17.86 8.28 -1.29
N ARG A 85 18.12 7.03 -0.90
CA ARG A 85 19.27 6.25 -1.38
C ARG A 85 19.07 5.69 -2.79
N ALA A 86 17.91 5.11 -3.06
CA ALA A 86 17.70 4.28 -4.26
C ALA A 86 16.93 4.97 -5.39
N PHE A 87 16.22 6.05 -5.09
CA PHE A 87 15.40 6.84 -6.02
C PHE A 87 15.59 8.35 -5.76
N PRO A 88 16.83 8.87 -5.81
CA PRO A 88 17.13 10.22 -5.36
C PRO A 88 16.41 11.31 -6.16
N ASP A 89 16.25 11.11 -7.48
CA ASP A 89 15.54 12.06 -8.35
C ASP A 89 14.04 12.04 -8.07
N GLU A 90 13.42 10.86 -8.03
CA GLU A 90 11.99 10.74 -7.74
C GLU A 90 11.63 11.21 -6.33
N TYR A 91 12.52 10.99 -5.37
CA TYR A 91 12.37 11.48 -4.02
C TYR A 91 12.49 13.00 -3.94
N ARG A 92 13.43 13.63 -4.67
CA ARG A 92 13.52 15.09 -4.79
C ARG A 92 12.23 15.68 -5.36
N ASP A 93 11.68 15.07 -6.40
CA ASP A 93 10.44 15.53 -7.04
C ASP A 93 9.24 15.37 -6.09
N LEU A 94 9.20 14.30 -5.30
CA LEU A 94 8.20 14.11 -4.24
C LEU A 94 8.28 15.20 -3.17
N ILE A 95 9.48 15.55 -2.70
CA ILE A 95 9.65 16.61 -1.70
C ILE A 95 9.28 17.98 -2.28
N ALA A 96 9.67 18.26 -3.54
CA ALA A 96 9.30 19.49 -4.21
C ALA A 96 7.78 19.66 -4.33
N ALA A 97 7.06 18.58 -4.69
CA ALA A 97 5.60 18.58 -4.74
C ALA A 97 4.99 18.85 -3.35
N ALA A 98 5.42 18.12 -2.32
CA ALA A 98 4.91 18.31 -0.96
C ALA A 98 5.15 19.73 -0.41
N VAL A 99 6.31 20.33 -0.72
CA VAL A 99 6.62 21.73 -0.37
C VAL A 99 5.66 22.69 -1.09
N GLN A 100 5.43 22.49 -2.38
CA GLN A 100 4.50 23.30 -3.16
C GLN A 100 3.09 23.23 -2.57
N THR A 101 2.55 22.02 -2.38
CA THR A 101 1.20 21.79 -1.83
C THR A 101 1.01 22.45 -0.47
N ARG A 102 2.03 22.38 0.40
CA ARG A 102 1.97 23.04 1.71
C ARG A 102 2.01 24.56 1.59
N ASN A 103 2.83 25.10 0.69
CA ASN A 103 2.91 26.55 0.44
C ASN A 103 1.65 27.12 -0.22
N GLU A 104 0.87 26.30 -0.90
CA GLU A 104 -0.47 26.63 -1.40
C GLU A 104 -1.55 26.65 -0.29
N GLY A 105 -1.18 26.34 0.95
CA GLY A 105 -2.09 26.36 2.10
C GLY A 105 -2.95 25.11 2.24
N ALA A 106 -2.55 24.01 1.59
CA ALA A 106 -3.23 22.72 1.74
C ALA A 106 -3.15 22.20 3.18
N SER A 107 -4.13 21.41 3.59
CA SER A 107 -4.13 20.78 4.90
C SER A 107 -3.06 19.68 5.00
N ASP A 108 -2.63 19.33 6.21
CA ASP A 108 -1.69 18.21 6.41
C ASP A 108 -2.22 16.89 5.84
N ALA A 109 -3.55 16.69 5.87
CA ALA A 109 -4.19 15.53 5.27
C ALA A 109 -4.05 15.51 3.73
N ASP A 110 -4.19 16.68 3.09
CA ASP A 110 -4.01 16.81 1.64
C ASP A 110 -2.54 16.61 1.22
N VAL A 111 -1.60 17.21 1.97
CA VAL A 111 -0.15 17.03 1.75
C VAL A 111 0.24 15.56 1.91
N GLY A 112 -0.27 14.89 2.95
CA GLY A 112 -0.09 13.46 3.15
C GLY A 112 -0.62 12.67 1.95
N ARG A 113 -1.87 12.92 1.54
CA ARG A 113 -2.50 12.22 0.41
C ARG A 113 -1.70 12.37 -0.88
N GLU A 114 -1.21 13.57 -1.18
CA GLU A 114 -0.40 13.81 -2.37
C GLU A 114 0.96 13.12 -2.28
N THR A 115 1.67 13.28 -1.16
CA THR A 115 2.96 12.62 -0.90
C THR A 115 2.84 11.11 -1.10
N PHE A 116 1.77 10.51 -0.59
CA PHE A 116 1.50 9.10 -0.76
C PHE A 116 1.15 8.71 -2.19
N THR A 117 0.36 9.52 -2.88
CA THR A 117 0.07 9.32 -4.31
C THR A 117 1.36 9.31 -5.13
N LYS A 118 2.32 10.19 -4.79
CA LYS A 118 3.65 10.19 -5.40
C LYS A 118 4.44 8.93 -5.04
N PHE A 119 4.46 8.47 -3.78
CA PHE A 119 5.08 7.19 -3.42
C PHE A 119 4.53 6.03 -4.26
N GLN A 120 3.21 5.96 -4.44
CA GLN A 120 2.58 4.95 -5.28
C GLN A 120 2.97 5.07 -6.74
N SER A 121 3.10 6.29 -7.25
CA SER A 121 3.61 6.52 -8.61
C SER A 121 5.03 6.00 -8.78
N ILE A 122 5.93 6.28 -7.84
CA ILE A 122 7.31 5.79 -7.85
C ILE A 122 7.33 4.27 -7.79
N LEU A 123 6.54 3.70 -6.87
CA LEU A 123 6.39 2.26 -6.73
C LEU A 123 5.97 1.66 -8.07
N ARG A 124 4.84 2.10 -8.65
CA ARG A 124 4.29 1.64 -9.94
C ARG A 124 5.27 1.74 -11.11
N ALA A 125 5.97 2.86 -11.24
CA ALA A 125 6.96 3.07 -12.29
C ALA A 125 8.13 2.06 -12.22
N ASN A 126 8.44 1.58 -11.01
CA ASN A 126 9.58 0.72 -10.74
C ASN A 126 9.21 -0.74 -10.41
N LEU A 127 7.92 -1.08 -10.27
CA LEU A 127 7.40 -2.42 -9.97
C LEU A 127 8.06 -3.52 -10.83
N LYS A 128 8.29 -3.23 -12.11
CA LYS A 128 8.93 -4.17 -13.07
C LYS A 128 10.29 -4.69 -12.64
N PHE A 129 11.02 -4.00 -11.75
CA PHE A 129 12.34 -4.44 -11.30
C PHE A 129 12.27 -5.47 -10.17
N ALA A 130 11.16 -5.56 -9.45
CA ALA A 130 11.02 -6.48 -8.32
C ALA A 130 11.11 -7.96 -8.71
N VAL A 131 10.94 -8.30 -10.00
CA VAL A 131 11.27 -9.61 -10.56
C VAL A 131 12.63 -10.13 -10.12
N GLY A 132 13.64 -9.26 -10.11
CA GLY A 132 15.01 -9.68 -9.83
C GLY A 132 15.28 -9.90 -8.34
N ALA A 133 14.32 -9.63 -7.46
CA ALA A 133 14.50 -9.76 -6.03
C ALA A 133 14.83 -11.21 -5.64
N SER A 134 15.58 -11.41 -4.56
CA SER A 134 15.77 -12.76 -4.02
C SER A 134 14.46 -13.36 -3.54
N THR A 135 14.42 -14.69 -3.55
CA THR A 135 13.38 -15.49 -2.90
C THR A 135 13.16 -15.05 -1.46
N ALA A 136 14.22 -14.75 -0.71
CA ALA A 136 14.10 -14.26 0.66
C ALA A 136 13.35 -12.91 0.76
N ALA A 137 13.54 -11.99 -0.19
CA ALA A 137 12.79 -10.73 -0.23
C ALA A 137 11.32 -10.95 -0.62
N ILE A 138 11.07 -11.81 -1.60
CA ILE A 138 9.71 -12.18 -2.02
C ILE A 138 8.95 -12.88 -0.89
N ASP A 139 9.59 -13.80 -0.18
CA ASP A 139 8.98 -14.52 0.95
C ASP A 139 8.64 -13.58 2.12
N ARG A 140 9.50 -12.59 2.42
CA ARG A 140 9.19 -11.55 3.41
C ARG A 140 7.97 -10.73 3.01
N LEU A 141 7.91 -10.29 1.75
CA LEU A 141 6.76 -9.56 1.21
C LEU A 141 5.48 -10.42 1.30
N ALA A 142 5.52 -11.64 0.80
CA ALA A 142 4.39 -12.56 0.82
C ALA A 142 3.87 -12.85 2.24
N ALA A 143 4.78 -13.09 3.19
CA ALA A 143 4.42 -13.30 4.59
C ALA A 143 3.72 -12.08 5.20
N ASN A 144 4.19 -10.87 4.91
CA ASN A 144 3.53 -9.65 5.37
C ASN A 144 2.13 -9.47 4.74
N GLU A 145 1.96 -9.82 3.46
CA GLU A 145 0.68 -9.67 2.74
C GLU A 145 -0.36 -10.66 3.24
N ILE A 146 0.03 -11.91 3.48
CA ILE A 146 -0.82 -12.90 4.16
C ILE A 146 -1.32 -12.35 5.50
N ARG A 147 -0.43 -11.77 6.31
CA ARG A 147 -0.82 -11.16 7.59
C ARG A 147 -1.72 -9.94 7.40
N LEU A 148 -1.44 -9.10 6.42
CA LEU A 148 -2.22 -7.90 6.11
C LEU A 148 -3.64 -8.26 5.69
N PHE A 149 -3.82 -9.15 4.72
CA PHE A 149 -5.14 -9.52 4.22
C PHE A 149 -5.95 -10.32 5.23
N ALA A 150 -5.29 -11.14 6.07
CA ALA A 150 -5.95 -11.76 7.21
C ALA A 150 -6.46 -10.72 8.22
N ALA A 151 -5.65 -9.72 8.56
CA ALA A 151 -6.06 -8.64 9.48
C ALA A 151 -7.18 -7.76 8.89
N LEU A 152 -7.10 -7.41 7.60
CA LEU A 152 -8.15 -6.67 6.89
C LEU A 152 -9.46 -7.48 6.83
N GLY A 153 -9.38 -8.78 6.59
CA GLY A 153 -10.54 -9.67 6.63
C GLY A 153 -11.20 -9.73 8.01
N ALA A 154 -10.41 -9.70 9.08
CA ALA A 154 -10.90 -9.69 10.45
C ALA A 154 -11.49 -8.34 10.89
N ALA A 155 -10.96 -7.22 10.39
CA ALA A 155 -11.40 -5.87 10.77
C ALA A 155 -12.70 -5.41 10.08
N GLY A 156 -13.17 -6.09 9.03
CA GLY A 156 -14.48 -5.86 8.40
C GLY A 156 -14.44 -5.34 6.95
N SER A 157 -15.63 -5.07 6.39
CA SER A 157 -15.84 -4.66 4.97
C SER A 157 -15.07 -3.43 4.62
N ASP A 158 -15.18 -2.38 5.42
CA ASP A 158 -14.89 -1.03 4.93
C ASP A 158 -13.40 -0.85 4.66
N TYR A 159 -12.55 -1.36 5.56
CA TYR A 159 -11.11 -1.38 5.36
C TYR A 159 -10.70 -2.29 4.22
N CYS A 160 -11.31 -3.48 4.16
CA CYS A 160 -11.03 -4.42 3.11
C CYS A 160 -11.38 -3.83 1.74
N LEU A 161 -12.63 -3.44 1.52
CA LEU A 161 -13.12 -2.87 0.27
C LEU A 161 -12.37 -1.60 -0.10
N ALA A 162 -12.05 -0.75 0.88
CA ALA A 162 -11.18 0.39 0.62
C ALA A 162 -9.84 -0.09 0.11
N VAL A 163 -9.12 -1.01 0.79
CA VAL A 163 -7.83 -1.57 0.32
C VAL A 163 -7.96 -2.11 -1.09
N LEU A 164 -9.09 -2.75 -1.38
CA LEU A 164 -9.42 -3.31 -2.67
C LEU A 164 -9.88 -2.31 -3.74
N GLY A 165 -9.99 -1.01 -3.41
CA GLY A 165 -10.46 0.03 -4.34
C GLY A 165 -11.94 -0.08 -4.68
N ARG A 166 -12.72 -0.79 -3.85
CA ARG A 166 -14.13 -1.11 -4.02
C ARG A 166 -15.03 -0.46 -2.96
N SER A 167 -14.51 0.47 -2.15
CA SER A 167 -15.33 1.20 -1.18
C SER A 167 -16.21 2.22 -1.89
N GLU A 168 -17.53 2.08 -1.74
CA GLU A 168 -18.50 3.10 -2.15
C GLU A 168 -18.53 4.29 -1.18
N ASN A 169 -18.14 4.05 0.07
CA ASN A 169 -18.00 5.09 1.09
C ASN A 169 -16.69 5.85 0.86
N GLN A 170 -16.81 7.14 0.49
CA GLN A 170 -15.68 8.05 0.24
C GLN A 170 -15.12 8.69 1.53
N GLY A 171 -15.61 8.29 2.70
CA GLY A 171 -15.16 8.83 3.98
C GLY A 171 -13.78 8.29 4.40
N PRO A 172 -12.96 9.08 5.12
CA PRO A 172 -11.68 8.61 5.64
C PRO A 172 -11.89 7.65 6.83
N VAL A 173 -11.90 6.35 6.56
CA VAL A 173 -11.90 5.27 7.56
C VAL A 173 -10.47 4.94 8.00
N VAL A 174 -9.97 5.50 9.10
CA VAL A 174 -8.62 5.21 9.62
C VAL A 174 -8.49 3.75 10.08
N PRO A 175 -7.61 2.89 9.50
CA PRO A 175 -7.42 1.53 9.96
C PRO A 175 -6.84 1.51 11.37
N PRO A 176 -7.12 0.44 12.12
CA PRO A 176 -6.39 0.12 13.33
C PRO A 176 -4.86 0.21 13.15
N ASP A 177 -4.15 0.61 14.21
CA ASP A 177 -2.69 0.87 14.21
C ASP A 177 -1.86 -0.33 13.70
N ASP A 178 -2.29 -1.55 14.02
CA ASP A 178 -1.67 -2.81 13.59
C ASP A 178 -1.83 -3.04 12.07
N ILE A 179 -3.01 -2.76 11.52
CA ILE A 179 -3.25 -2.81 10.07
C ILE A 179 -2.42 -1.74 9.36
N ARG A 180 -2.39 -0.50 9.89
CA ARG A 180 -1.54 0.57 9.33
C ARG A 180 -0.06 0.17 9.32
N ARG A 181 0.41 -0.52 10.36
CA ARG A 181 1.78 -1.04 10.41
C ARG A 181 2.04 -2.08 9.32
N LEU A 182 1.14 -3.06 9.13
CA LEU A 182 1.26 -4.09 8.09
C LEU A 182 1.23 -3.49 6.68
N MET A 183 0.38 -2.49 6.46
CA MET A 183 0.27 -1.70 5.22
C MET A 183 1.57 -0.96 4.87
N ARG A 184 2.23 -0.37 5.88
CA ARG A 184 3.55 0.28 5.71
C ARG A 184 4.66 -0.73 5.42
N LEU A 185 4.70 -1.82 6.17
CA LEU A 185 5.66 -2.91 5.93
C LEU A 185 5.50 -3.49 4.53
N ALA A 186 4.27 -3.64 4.02
CA ALA A 186 4.03 -4.08 2.65
C ALA A 186 4.68 -3.12 1.65
N THR A 187 4.45 -1.82 1.81
CA THR A 187 5.07 -0.79 0.96
C THR A 187 6.58 -0.82 1.02
N LEU A 188 7.16 -0.91 2.23
CA LEU A 188 8.60 -1.01 2.42
C LEU A 188 9.18 -2.25 1.72
N HIS A 189 8.63 -3.43 1.96
CA HIS A 189 9.11 -4.68 1.37
C HIS A 189 8.99 -4.68 -0.16
N ARG A 190 7.96 -4.04 -0.73
CA ARG A 190 7.88 -3.87 -2.19
C ARG A 190 9.03 -3.00 -2.72
N PHE A 191 9.34 -1.87 -2.07
CA PHE A 191 10.49 -1.06 -2.47
C PHE A 191 11.82 -1.79 -2.27
N GLU A 192 12.01 -2.54 -1.18
CA GLU A 192 13.20 -3.37 -0.98
C GLU A 192 13.37 -4.39 -2.12
N ALA A 193 12.29 -5.08 -2.51
CA ALA A 193 12.29 -6.00 -3.63
C ALA A 193 12.63 -5.31 -4.96
N ILE A 194 12.07 -4.13 -5.22
CA ILE A 194 12.40 -3.32 -6.40
C ILE A 194 13.89 -2.95 -6.42
N VAL A 195 14.42 -2.44 -5.31
CA VAL A 195 15.82 -2.01 -5.21
C VAL A 195 16.77 -3.19 -5.39
N GLU A 196 16.47 -4.31 -4.74
CA GLU A 196 17.26 -5.53 -4.89
C GLU A 196 17.22 -6.03 -6.34
N GLY A 197 16.03 -6.12 -6.94
CA GLY A 197 15.88 -6.64 -8.29
C GLY A 197 16.44 -5.72 -9.39
N ARG A 198 16.44 -4.40 -9.18
CA ARG A 198 17.08 -3.43 -10.09
C ARG A 198 18.58 -3.70 -10.27
N SER A 199 19.26 -4.22 -9.23
CA SER A 199 20.68 -4.55 -9.30
C SER A 199 21.00 -5.82 -10.10
N ARG A 200 20.00 -6.68 -10.34
CA ARG A 200 20.21 -8.01 -10.94
C ARG A 200 19.72 -8.13 -12.39
N MET A 201 18.91 -7.18 -12.87
CA MET A 201 18.41 -7.12 -14.26
C MET A 201 17.85 -8.45 -14.81
N VAL A 202 17.11 -9.20 -13.98
CA VAL A 202 16.52 -10.48 -14.38
C VAL A 202 15.18 -10.25 -15.09
N THR A 203 14.89 -11.02 -16.13
CA THR A 203 13.57 -11.08 -16.77
C THR A 203 12.74 -12.21 -16.15
N VAL A 204 11.43 -11.99 -15.91
CA VAL A 204 10.54 -13.08 -15.45
C VAL A 204 10.21 -13.90 -16.68
N ASP A 205 10.66 -15.15 -16.73
CA ASP A 205 10.10 -16.08 -17.70
C ASP A 205 8.64 -16.40 -17.34
N ALA A 206 7.80 -16.59 -18.35
CA ALA A 206 6.45 -17.10 -18.12
C ALA A 206 6.48 -18.42 -17.33
N LEU A 207 5.37 -18.75 -16.67
CA LEU A 207 5.20 -20.06 -16.06
C LEU A 207 5.29 -21.13 -17.16
N SER A 208 6.08 -22.18 -16.93
CA SER A 208 6.06 -23.38 -17.76
C SER A 208 4.69 -24.07 -17.69
N ALA A 209 4.43 -25.01 -18.60
CA ALA A 209 3.20 -25.80 -18.56
C ALA A 209 3.08 -26.61 -17.24
N GLU A 210 4.21 -27.15 -16.76
CA GLU A 210 4.26 -27.87 -15.48
C GLU A 210 4.04 -26.94 -14.29
N GLU A 211 4.69 -25.77 -14.28
CA GLU A 211 4.51 -24.74 -13.25
C GLU A 211 3.06 -24.25 -13.19
N LEU A 212 2.43 -24.06 -14.36
CA LEU A 212 1.03 -23.67 -14.44
C LEU A 212 0.10 -24.76 -13.90
N LYS A 213 0.34 -26.02 -14.28
CA LYS A 213 -0.44 -27.16 -13.76
C LYS A 213 -0.29 -27.29 -12.25
N ALA A 214 0.91 -27.05 -11.71
CA ALA A 214 1.14 -27.00 -10.27
C ALA A 214 0.36 -25.85 -9.61
N PHE A 215 0.33 -24.67 -10.25
CA PHE A 215 -0.46 -23.54 -9.78
C PHE A 215 -1.97 -23.85 -9.75
N GLU A 216 -2.50 -24.42 -10.84
CA GLU A 216 -3.90 -24.84 -10.90
C GLU A 216 -4.24 -25.87 -9.81
N ALA A 217 -3.32 -26.80 -9.52
CA ALA A 217 -3.52 -27.79 -8.47
C ALA A 217 -3.58 -27.17 -7.06
N VAL A 218 -2.72 -26.18 -6.75
CA VAL A 218 -2.80 -25.49 -5.43
C VAL A 218 -4.02 -24.57 -5.33
N LEU A 219 -4.43 -23.94 -6.44
CA LEU A 219 -5.68 -23.19 -6.49
C LEU A 219 -6.88 -24.10 -6.23
N ALA A 220 -6.95 -25.26 -6.88
CA ALA A 220 -8.04 -26.22 -6.71
C ALA A 220 -8.15 -26.69 -5.24
N LYS A 221 -7.01 -26.95 -4.57
CA LYS A 221 -6.99 -27.26 -3.13
C LYS A 221 -7.53 -26.13 -2.25
N ALA A 222 -7.34 -24.88 -2.68
CA ALA A 222 -7.89 -23.69 -2.05
C ALA A 222 -9.34 -23.39 -2.47
N GLY A 223 -9.97 -24.25 -3.27
CA GLY A 223 -11.30 -24.00 -3.82
C GLY A 223 -11.34 -22.81 -4.76
N LEU A 224 -10.26 -22.55 -5.49
CA LEU A 224 -10.10 -21.49 -6.49
C LEU A 224 -9.81 -22.10 -7.85
N THR A 225 -10.18 -21.40 -8.91
CA THR A 225 -9.82 -21.76 -10.29
C THR A 225 -9.06 -20.63 -10.95
N LEU A 226 -8.22 -20.96 -11.93
CA LEU A 226 -7.44 -19.97 -12.65
C LEU A 226 -8.33 -18.95 -13.38
N ASN A 227 -9.51 -19.37 -13.86
CA ASN A 227 -10.46 -18.47 -14.50
C ASN A 227 -11.06 -17.46 -13.52
N GLU A 228 -11.42 -17.88 -12.30
CA GLU A 228 -11.93 -16.98 -11.26
C GLU A 228 -10.88 -15.95 -10.84
N ILE A 229 -9.60 -16.33 -10.80
CA ILE A 229 -8.50 -15.38 -10.53
C ILE A 229 -8.39 -14.37 -11.67
N ARG A 230 -8.47 -14.83 -12.93
CA ARG A 230 -8.41 -13.97 -14.12
C ARG A 230 -9.56 -12.99 -14.22
N SER A 231 -10.78 -13.43 -13.91
CA SER A 231 -11.97 -12.58 -13.97
C SER A 231 -12.10 -11.64 -12.76
N GLY A 232 -11.39 -11.93 -11.67
CA GLY A 232 -11.58 -11.27 -10.39
C GLY A 232 -12.82 -11.77 -9.62
N GLU A 233 -13.59 -12.71 -10.19
CA GLU A 233 -14.81 -13.27 -9.57
C GLU A 233 -14.50 -13.97 -8.25
N PHE A 234 -13.27 -14.45 -8.06
CA PHE A 234 -12.86 -15.08 -6.81
C PHE A 234 -13.08 -14.19 -5.58
N LEU A 235 -13.04 -12.85 -5.74
CA LEU A 235 -13.27 -11.90 -4.66
C LEU A 235 -14.69 -11.99 -4.08
N ASN A 236 -15.67 -12.47 -4.86
CA ASN A 236 -17.08 -12.53 -4.46
C ASN A 236 -17.52 -13.96 -4.09
N LYS A 237 -16.60 -14.95 -4.11
CA LYS A 237 -16.94 -16.38 -3.97
C LYS A 237 -17.54 -16.76 -2.61
N GLU A 238 -17.17 -16.04 -1.56
CA GLU A 238 -17.69 -16.22 -0.20
C GLU A 238 -18.80 -15.20 0.13
N GLY A 239 -19.38 -14.59 -0.90
CA GLY A 239 -20.36 -13.52 -0.83
C GLY A 239 -19.76 -12.13 -0.57
N ASP A 240 -20.62 -11.12 -0.57
CA ASP A 240 -20.24 -9.70 -0.38
C ASP A 240 -20.20 -9.30 1.10
N GLY A 241 -20.08 -10.28 1.99
CA GLY A 241 -20.00 -10.04 3.43
C GLY A 241 -18.74 -9.24 3.82
N PRO A 242 -18.75 -8.60 5.00
CA PRO A 242 -17.63 -7.78 5.43
C PRO A 242 -16.33 -8.56 5.54
N GLY A 243 -15.27 -8.03 4.92
CA GLY A 243 -13.93 -8.61 4.91
C GLY A 243 -13.77 -9.83 4.00
N LYS A 244 -14.85 -10.39 3.44
CA LYS A 244 -14.81 -11.62 2.62
C LYS A 244 -13.87 -11.51 1.42
N PRO A 245 -13.85 -10.41 0.65
CA PRO A 245 -12.88 -10.25 -0.43
C PRO A 245 -11.42 -10.37 0.04
N CYS A 246 -11.08 -9.83 1.21
CA CYS A 246 -9.71 -9.92 1.74
C CYS A 246 -9.36 -11.31 2.24
N VAL A 247 -10.34 -12.05 2.77
CA VAL A 247 -10.16 -13.48 3.07
C VAL A 247 -9.86 -14.27 1.79
N MET A 248 -10.52 -13.93 0.67
CA MET A 248 -10.24 -14.55 -0.63
C MET A 248 -8.85 -14.21 -1.17
N VAL A 249 -8.39 -12.98 -0.95
CA VAL A 249 -7.02 -12.57 -1.27
C VAL A 249 -6.01 -13.29 -0.38
N ASP A 250 -6.19 -13.35 0.95
CA ASP A 250 -5.36 -14.14 1.87
C ASP A 250 -5.26 -15.60 1.41
N ARG A 251 -6.41 -16.21 1.04
CA ARG A 251 -6.47 -17.57 0.53
C ARG A 251 -5.63 -17.75 -0.75
N LEU A 252 -5.67 -16.81 -1.68
CA LEU A 252 -4.85 -16.82 -2.89
C LEU A 252 -3.36 -16.72 -2.54
N TYR A 253 -2.96 -15.79 -1.67
CA TYR A 253 -1.56 -15.66 -1.22
C TYR A 253 -1.03 -16.94 -0.57
N ARG A 254 -1.85 -17.59 0.28
CA ARG A 254 -1.51 -18.87 0.91
C ARG A 254 -1.40 -20.02 -0.09
N ALA A 255 -2.22 -20.02 -1.15
CA ALA A 255 -2.13 -21.03 -2.20
C ALA A 255 -0.82 -20.87 -2.98
N VAL A 256 -0.44 -19.64 -3.36
CA VAL A 256 0.83 -19.36 -4.04
C VAL A 256 2.03 -19.69 -3.16
N ALA A 257 1.93 -19.45 -1.85
CA ALA A 257 2.98 -19.79 -0.89
C ALA A 257 3.30 -21.31 -0.82
N GLN A 258 2.39 -22.18 -1.27
CA GLN A 258 2.59 -23.64 -1.30
C GLN A 258 3.36 -24.14 -2.53
N LEU A 259 3.63 -23.25 -3.50
CA LEU A 259 4.38 -23.60 -4.70
C LEU A 259 5.89 -23.68 -4.42
N ASP A 260 6.57 -24.43 -5.28
CA ASP A 260 8.02 -24.44 -5.37
C ASP A 260 8.56 -23.03 -5.69
N GLU A 261 9.83 -22.80 -5.37
CA GLU A 261 10.47 -21.49 -5.41
C GLU A 261 10.29 -20.76 -6.75
N SER A 262 10.58 -21.42 -7.87
CA SER A 262 10.47 -20.81 -9.21
C SER A 262 9.06 -20.29 -9.52
N PRO A 263 8.00 -21.13 -9.56
CA PRO A 263 6.65 -20.65 -9.84
C PRO A 263 6.12 -19.69 -8.78
N ARG A 264 6.49 -19.86 -7.50
CA ARG A 264 6.11 -18.95 -6.41
C ARG A 264 6.66 -17.55 -6.64
N CYS A 265 7.95 -17.42 -6.93
CA CYS A 265 8.58 -16.13 -7.20
C CYS A 265 7.98 -15.46 -8.44
N LYS A 266 7.80 -16.21 -9.53
CA LYS A 266 7.14 -15.69 -10.75
C LYS A 266 5.73 -15.17 -10.45
N LEU A 267 4.92 -15.94 -9.73
CA LEU A 267 3.54 -15.59 -9.42
C LEU A 267 3.42 -14.43 -8.44
N PHE A 268 4.21 -14.40 -7.36
CA PHE A 268 4.20 -13.24 -6.48
C PHE A 268 4.58 -11.99 -7.25
N VAL A 269 5.63 -12.08 -8.07
CA VAL A 269 6.01 -10.94 -8.90
C VAL A 269 4.85 -10.54 -9.82
N SER A 270 4.22 -11.49 -10.51
CA SER A 270 3.07 -11.19 -11.37
C SER A 270 1.87 -10.59 -10.61
N MET A 271 1.53 -11.11 -9.43
CA MET A 271 0.41 -10.67 -8.60
C MET A 271 0.62 -9.27 -8.03
N PHE A 272 1.86 -8.91 -7.67
CA PHE A 272 2.19 -7.60 -7.12
C PHE A 272 2.43 -6.53 -8.21
N PHE A 273 2.94 -6.93 -9.39
CA PHE A 273 3.65 -5.99 -10.28
C PHE A 273 3.04 -5.79 -11.68
N MET A 274 2.02 -6.55 -12.10
CA MET A 274 1.55 -6.54 -13.51
C MET A 274 0.34 -5.64 -13.83
N GLY A 275 0.11 -4.57 -13.08
CA GLY A 275 -0.84 -3.51 -13.45
C GLY A 275 -0.38 -2.52 -14.49
N ARG A 276 0.58 -2.90 -15.33
CA ARG A 276 1.42 -1.93 -16.06
C ARG A 276 0.80 -1.41 -17.35
N ASP A 277 -0.06 -2.16 -18.03
CA ASP A 277 -0.44 -1.82 -19.41
C ASP A 277 -1.95 -1.98 -19.67
N ARG A 278 -2.76 -1.15 -19.01
CA ARG A 278 -4.03 -0.64 -19.56
C ARG A 278 -4.13 0.86 -19.35
#